data_AF-A0A920G3B0-F1
#
_entry.id   AF-A0A920G3B0-F1
#
_cell.length_a   1.000
_cell.length_b   1.000
_cell.length_c   1.000
_cell.angle_alpha   90.00
_cell.angle_beta   90.00
_cell.angle_gamma   90.00
#
_symmetry.space_group_name_H-M   'P 1'
#
loop_
_entity.id
_entity.type
_entity.pdbx_description
1 polymer ?
#
loop_
_entity_poly.entity_id
_entity_poly.type
_entity_poly.pdbx_seq_one_letter_code
_entity_poly.pdbx_strand_id
1 'polypeptide(L)'
;MATPSGELSQRDVVRVGAFNIVDTNGNYLSFNIDKLSELPRQPGGGFNAQAQDLADSQSGLTQFGIDPTGPTGGSFLAAIIDSPPISERWHQGGYVGYAITAVGAFAFLLAIYRLVVLTAVGGKVSSQLKSSSAKDDNPLGRVLKVHEATQHGPETLELKMAEAVLSETPKLSRG
;
A
#
# COMPACT_ATOMS: atom_id res chain seq x y z
N MET A 1 11.01 -37.54 -5.81
CA MET A 1 11.10 -36.24 -5.12
C MET A 1 10.02 -36.14 -4.06
N ALA A 2 10.27 -35.38 -3.00
CA ALA A 2 9.24 -35.01 -2.01
C ALA A 2 8.56 -33.70 -2.43
N THR A 3 7.23 -33.67 -2.44
CA THR A 3 6.43 -32.43 -2.57
C THR A 3 6.62 -31.53 -1.34
N PRO A 4 6.20 -30.26 -1.37
CA PRO A 4 6.21 -29.40 -0.18
C PRO A 4 5.35 -29.94 0.97
N SER A 5 4.41 -30.84 0.67
CA SER A 5 3.58 -31.57 1.63
C SER A 5 4.20 -32.88 2.16
N GLY A 6 5.41 -33.25 1.71
CA GLY A 6 6.13 -34.44 2.16
C GLY A 6 5.79 -35.74 1.42
N GLU A 7 5.00 -35.67 0.35
CA GLU A 7 4.60 -36.84 -0.44
C GLU A 7 5.69 -37.22 -1.44
N LEU A 8 6.07 -38.50 -1.48
CA LEU A 8 7.10 -39.01 -2.38
C LEU A 8 6.47 -39.41 -3.73
N SER A 9 6.91 -38.76 -4.80
CA SER A 9 6.49 -39.08 -6.17
C SER A 9 7.70 -39.23 -7.10
N GLN A 10 7.59 -40.08 -8.11
CA GLN A 10 8.58 -40.21 -9.18
C GLN A 10 8.17 -39.31 -10.34
N ARG A 11 9.10 -38.46 -10.79
CA ARG A 11 8.85 -37.46 -11.82
C ARG A 11 10.17 -37.04 -12.43
N ASP A 12 10.10 -36.57 -13.66
CA ASP A 12 11.26 -36.22 -14.46
C ASP A 12 11.81 -34.86 -14.04
N VAL A 13 13.13 -34.70 -14.10
CA VAL A 13 13.80 -33.47 -13.69
C VAL A 13 14.86 -33.09 -14.70
N VAL A 14 15.02 -31.78 -14.89
CA VAL A 14 16.05 -31.18 -15.71
C VAL A 14 17.14 -30.65 -14.79
N ARG A 15 18.34 -31.19 -14.94
CA ARG A 15 19.52 -30.75 -14.20
C ARG A 15 20.31 -29.73 -15.01
N VAL A 16 20.40 -28.51 -14.49
CA VAL A 16 21.20 -27.44 -15.07
C VAL A 16 22.59 -27.45 -14.44
N GLY A 17 23.47 -28.28 -15.01
CA GLY A 17 24.87 -28.40 -14.62
C GLY A 17 25.04 -28.67 -13.11
N ALA A 18 25.93 -27.88 -12.48
CA ALA A 18 26.17 -27.91 -11.05
C ALA A 18 25.46 -26.77 -10.30
N PHE A 19 24.40 -26.19 -10.90
CA PHE A 19 23.77 -24.98 -10.35
C PHE A 19 22.35 -25.20 -9.85
N ASN A 20 21.46 -25.75 -10.68
CA ASN A 20 20.04 -25.88 -10.31
C ASN A 20 19.45 -27.20 -10.83
N ILE A 21 18.38 -27.64 -10.19
CA ILE A 21 17.57 -28.77 -10.63
C ILE A 21 16.12 -28.27 -10.66
N VAL A 22 15.45 -28.47 -11.79
CA VAL A 22 14.05 -28.06 -11.97
C VAL A 22 13.20 -29.25 -12.40
N ASP A 23 11.94 -29.23 -12.01
CA ASP A 23 10.91 -30.15 -12.49
C ASP A 23 10.42 -29.75 -13.89
N THR A 24 9.75 -30.65 -14.60
CA THR A 24 9.05 -30.36 -15.87
C THR A 24 7.99 -29.26 -15.73
N ASN A 25 7.49 -29.03 -14.52
CA ASN A 25 6.55 -27.96 -14.22
C ASN A 25 7.23 -26.60 -13.93
N GLY A 26 8.56 -26.48 -14.09
CA GLY A 26 9.30 -25.25 -13.80
C GLY A 26 9.51 -24.97 -12.30
N ASN A 27 9.33 -25.97 -11.44
CA ASN A 27 9.57 -25.84 -10.01
C ASN A 27 11.04 -26.12 -9.69
N TYR A 28 11.66 -25.22 -8.94
CA TYR A 28 13.02 -25.39 -8.46
C TYR A 28 13.06 -26.42 -7.33
N LEU A 29 14.05 -27.29 -7.38
CA LEU A 29 14.27 -28.39 -6.44
C LEU A 29 15.60 -28.20 -5.68
N SER A 30 15.60 -28.63 -4.42
CA SER A 30 16.79 -28.73 -3.58
C SER A 30 17.27 -30.19 -3.53
N PHE A 31 18.59 -30.38 -3.50
CA PHE A 31 19.21 -31.70 -3.35
C PHE A 31 19.88 -31.82 -1.98
N ASN A 32 19.39 -32.74 -1.15
CA ASN A 32 19.89 -32.99 0.19
C ASN A 32 19.89 -34.49 0.51
N ILE A 33 21.02 -35.04 0.98
CA ILE A 33 21.19 -36.44 1.40
C ILE A 33 20.56 -37.41 0.37
N ASP A 34 21.02 -37.31 -0.88
CA ASP A 34 20.57 -38.14 -2.01
C ASP A 34 19.06 -38.09 -2.32
N LYS A 35 18.36 -37.06 -1.83
CA LYS A 35 16.95 -36.83 -2.10
C LYS A 35 16.73 -35.46 -2.74
N LEU A 36 15.81 -35.44 -3.69
CA LEU A 36 15.27 -34.22 -4.28
C LEU A 36 14.00 -33.82 -3.54
N SER A 37 13.92 -32.58 -3.09
CA SER A 37 12.72 -31.97 -2.53
C SER A 37 12.37 -30.68 -3.26
N GLU A 38 11.08 -30.42 -3.43
CA GLU A 38 10.63 -29.14 -3.94
C GLU A 38 10.92 -28.02 -2.93
N LEU A 39 11.37 -26.86 -3.41
CA LEU A 39 11.57 -25.70 -2.55
C LEU A 39 10.24 -25.26 -1.93
N PRO A 40 10.17 -25.02 -0.60
CA PRO A 40 8.94 -24.59 0.08
C PRO A 40 8.34 -23.29 -0.47
N ARG A 41 9.17 -22.43 -1.06
CA ARG A 41 8.76 -21.21 -1.76
C ARG A 41 9.59 -21.07 -3.03
N GLN A 42 8.89 -20.86 -4.15
CA GLN A 42 9.50 -20.70 -5.46
C GLN A 42 9.98 -19.25 -5.69
N PRO A 43 11.03 -19.02 -6.50
CA PRO A 43 11.66 -17.71 -6.70
C PRO A 43 10.76 -16.63 -7.33
N GLY A 44 9.57 -16.99 -7.83
CA GLY A 44 8.58 -16.02 -8.33
C GLY A 44 9.10 -15.20 -9.51
N GLY A 45 8.47 -14.06 -9.82
CA GLY A 45 9.02 -13.04 -10.73
C GLY A 45 9.25 -13.47 -12.20
N GLY A 46 8.72 -14.61 -12.63
CA GLY A 46 8.92 -15.16 -13.99
C GLY A 46 10.02 -16.23 -14.10
N PHE A 47 10.76 -16.50 -13.03
CA PHE A 47 11.79 -17.56 -13.04
C PHE A 47 11.20 -18.96 -13.18
N ASN A 48 10.04 -19.23 -12.59
CA ASN A 48 9.32 -20.49 -12.79
C ASN A 48 8.89 -20.70 -14.25
N ALA A 49 8.50 -19.63 -14.94
CA ALA A 49 8.15 -19.71 -16.35
C ALA A 49 9.38 -20.00 -17.21
N GLN A 50 10.52 -19.34 -16.94
CA GLN A 50 11.79 -19.63 -17.60
C GLN A 50 12.28 -21.07 -17.35
N ALA A 51 12.08 -21.58 -16.14
CA ALA A 51 12.39 -22.97 -15.80
C ALA A 51 11.49 -23.97 -16.55
N GLN A 52 10.21 -23.64 -16.71
CA GLN A 52 9.29 -24.43 -17.51
C GLN A 52 9.65 -24.40 -19.00
N ASP A 53 9.94 -23.21 -19.54
CA ASP A 53 10.40 -23.04 -20.93
C ASP A 53 11.69 -23.82 -21.19
N LEU A 54 12.59 -23.89 -20.20
CA LEU A 54 13.81 -24.70 -20.28
C LEU A 54 13.49 -26.19 -20.27
N ALA A 55 12.52 -26.62 -19.47
CA ALA A 55 12.13 -28.02 -19.39
C ALA A 55 11.39 -28.52 -20.64
N ASP A 56 10.63 -27.64 -21.28
CA ASP A 56 9.88 -27.94 -22.51
C ASP A 56 10.76 -27.81 -23.79
N SER A 57 11.89 -27.10 -23.70
CA SER A 57 12.78 -26.87 -24.83
C SER A 57 13.56 -28.13 -25.24
N GLN A 58 13.46 -28.49 -26.53
CA GLN A 58 14.18 -29.62 -27.11
C GLN A 58 15.46 -29.22 -27.85
N SER A 59 15.59 -27.94 -28.21
CA SER A 59 16.77 -27.40 -28.92
C SER A 59 16.82 -25.87 -28.85
N GLY A 60 18.02 -25.30 -28.99
CA GLY A 60 18.23 -23.85 -28.96
C GLY A 60 18.73 -23.33 -27.61
N LEU A 61 18.68 -22.01 -27.44
CA LEU A 61 19.09 -21.33 -26.21
C LEU A 61 17.85 -20.80 -25.50
N THR A 62 17.65 -21.21 -24.25
CA THR A 62 16.57 -20.72 -23.39
C THR A 62 17.17 -19.89 -22.25
N GLN A 63 16.59 -18.73 -21.97
CA GLN A 63 16.99 -17.89 -20.84
C GLN A 63 16.59 -18.59 -19.54
N PHE A 64 17.54 -18.74 -18.61
CA PHE A 64 17.29 -19.39 -17.33
C PHE A 64 17.95 -18.62 -16.18
N GLY A 65 17.19 -18.38 -15.11
CA GLY A 65 17.69 -17.80 -13.87
C GLY A 65 18.50 -18.83 -13.08
N ILE A 66 19.81 -18.60 -12.99
CA ILE A 66 20.73 -19.47 -12.25
C ILE A 66 20.92 -18.92 -10.83
N ASP A 67 20.67 -19.75 -9.82
CA ASP A 67 21.15 -19.53 -8.45
C ASP A 67 22.67 -19.86 -8.37
N PRO A 68 23.55 -18.87 -8.10
CA PRO A 68 24.98 -19.09 -7.98
C PRO A 68 25.39 -19.90 -6.74
N THR A 69 24.49 -20.13 -5.77
CA THR A 69 24.81 -20.94 -4.59
C THR A 69 24.74 -22.47 -4.84
N GLY A 70 24.30 -22.91 -6.03
CA GLY A 70 24.35 -24.31 -6.45
C GLY A 70 23.19 -25.19 -5.95
N PRO A 71 23.11 -26.49 -6.31
CA PRO A 71 21.97 -27.36 -5.97
C PRO A 71 21.91 -27.70 -4.47
N THR A 72 23.01 -27.50 -3.75
CA THR A 72 23.13 -27.57 -2.29
C THR A 72 23.00 -26.21 -1.61
N GLY A 73 23.18 -25.13 -2.37
CA GLY A 73 23.06 -23.77 -1.88
C GLY A 73 21.84 -23.14 -2.52
N GLY A 74 20.71 -23.35 -1.87
CA GLY A 74 19.62 -22.39 -1.92
C GLY A 74 19.75 -21.38 -0.78
N SER A 75 20.96 -20.95 -0.36
CA SER A 75 21.09 -20.06 0.80
C SER A 75 20.66 -18.63 0.48
N PHE A 76 20.77 -18.19 -0.78
CA PHE A 76 20.23 -16.92 -1.24
C PHE A 76 18.69 -16.99 -1.41
N LEU A 77 18.18 -18.07 -2.01
CA LEU A 77 16.74 -18.34 -2.06
C LEU A 77 16.14 -18.57 -0.64
N ALA A 78 16.87 -19.18 0.28
CA ALA A 78 16.50 -19.37 1.69
C ALA A 78 16.54 -18.06 2.49
N ALA A 79 17.42 -17.12 2.15
CA ALA A 79 17.41 -15.78 2.74
C ALA A 79 16.23 -14.94 2.24
N ILE A 80 15.78 -15.13 0.98
CA ILE A 80 14.51 -14.57 0.48
C ILE A 80 13.30 -15.24 1.18
N ILE A 81 13.43 -16.51 1.60
CA ILE A 81 12.41 -17.23 2.37
C ILE A 81 12.21 -16.64 3.78
N ASP A 82 13.26 -16.13 4.43
CA ASP A 82 13.18 -15.58 5.80
C ASP A 82 12.77 -14.09 5.86
N SER A 83 12.44 -13.48 4.71
CA SER A 83 11.86 -12.14 4.66
C SER A 83 10.33 -12.25 4.68
N PRO A 84 9.67 -12.10 5.83
CA PRO A 84 8.22 -12.17 5.91
C PRO A 84 7.59 -11.07 5.01
N PRO A 85 6.61 -11.41 4.15
CA PRO A 85 5.84 -10.42 3.41
C PRO A 85 5.16 -9.45 4.36
N ILE A 86 4.79 -8.27 3.87
CA ILE A 86 4.18 -7.19 4.68
C ILE A 86 2.97 -7.69 5.48
N SER A 87 2.18 -8.59 4.90
CA SER A 87 1.05 -9.24 5.59
C SER A 87 1.49 -10.15 6.73
N GLU A 88 2.54 -10.95 6.56
CA GLU A 88 3.04 -11.85 7.59
C GLU A 88 3.73 -11.06 8.71
N ARG A 89 4.46 -9.98 8.38
CA ARG A 89 5.01 -9.02 9.36
C ARG A 89 3.94 -8.36 10.21
N TRP A 90 2.80 -8.06 9.61
CA TRP A 90 1.66 -7.49 10.33
C TRP A 90 1.11 -8.45 11.38
N HIS A 91 0.95 -9.73 11.03
CA HIS A 91 0.48 -10.75 11.96
C HIS A 91 1.54 -11.05 13.04
N GLN A 92 2.83 -11.01 12.69
CA GLN A 92 3.95 -11.11 13.66
C GLN A 92 3.98 -9.94 14.66
N GLY A 93 3.48 -8.76 14.27
CA GLY A 93 3.31 -7.62 15.16
C GLY A 93 2.29 -7.84 16.28
N GLY A 94 1.50 -8.92 16.22
CA GLY A 94 0.58 -9.34 17.26
C GLY A 94 -0.39 -8.24 17.70
N TYR A 95 -0.78 -8.25 18.98
CA TYR A 95 -1.73 -7.29 19.54
C TYR A 95 -1.30 -5.83 19.37
N VAL A 96 0.00 -5.54 19.47
CA VAL A 96 0.53 -4.17 19.34
C VAL A 96 0.38 -3.67 17.90
N GLY A 97 0.66 -4.52 16.91
CA GLY A 97 0.45 -4.23 15.49
C GLY A 97 -1.00 -3.84 15.20
N TYR A 98 -1.96 -4.66 15.66
CA TYR A 98 -3.39 -4.38 15.48
C TYR A 98 -3.85 -3.10 16.19
N ALA A 99 -3.30 -2.79 17.37
CA ALA A 99 -3.62 -1.55 18.08
C ALA A 99 -3.16 -0.31 17.31
N ILE A 100 -1.92 -0.32 16.78
CA ILE A 100 -1.39 0.78 15.95
C ILE A 100 -2.24 0.97 14.70
N THR A 101 -2.62 -0.11 14.04
CA THR A 101 -3.51 -0.07 12.87
C THR A 101 -4.84 0.58 13.18
N ALA A 102 -5.48 0.21 14.29
CA ALA A 102 -6.79 0.75 14.66
C ALA A 102 -6.71 2.27 14.87
N VAL A 103 -5.69 2.74 15.59
CA VAL A 103 -5.47 4.17 15.82
C VAL A 103 -5.12 4.89 14.51
N GLY A 104 -4.26 4.30 13.69
CA GLY A 104 -3.88 4.84 12.38
C GLY A 104 -5.08 4.97 11.44
N ALA A 105 -5.94 3.96 11.38
CA ALA A 105 -7.16 3.99 10.59
C ALA A 105 -8.13 5.08 11.08
N PHE A 106 -8.30 5.23 12.40
CA PHE A 106 -9.13 6.27 12.97
C PHE A 106 -8.61 7.68 12.64
N ALA A 107 -7.30 7.91 12.82
CA ALA A 107 -6.67 9.18 12.49
C ALA A 107 -6.77 9.49 10.98
N PHE A 108 -6.59 8.48 10.13
CA PHE A 108 -6.71 8.60 8.68
C PHE A 108 -8.13 8.98 8.24
N LEU A 109 -9.15 8.36 8.83
CA LEU A 109 -10.54 8.70 8.57
C LEU A 109 -10.87 10.14 9.00
N LEU A 110 -10.37 10.56 10.16
CA LEU A 110 -10.55 11.93 10.65
C LEU A 110 -9.83 12.94 9.74
N ALA A 111 -8.65 12.61 9.23
CA ALA A 111 -7.92 13.42 8.27
C ALA A 111 -8.68 13.56 6.94
N ILE A 112 -9.23 12.47 6.39
CA ILE A 112 -10.07 12.52 5.18
C ILE A 112 -11.29 13.39 5.41
N TYR A 113 -12.01 13.18 6.53
CA TYR A 113 -13.16 14.00 6.88
C TYR A 113 -12.81 15.49 6.92
N ARG A 114 -11.69 15.84 7.57
CA ARG A 114 -11.20 17.22 7.64
C ARG A 114 -10.86 17.80 6.28
N LEU A 115 -10.17 17.02 5.44
CA LEU A 115 -9.80 17.43 4.09
C LEU A 115 -11.06 17.75 3.27
N VAL A 116 -12.06 16.88 3.28
CA VAL A 116 -13.32 17.10 2.55
C VAL A 116 -14.04 18.35 3.05
N VAL A 117 -14.19 18.53 4.37
CA VAL A 117 -14.85 19.71 4.95
C VAL A 117 -14.12 20.99 4.57
N LEU A 118 -12.80 21.03 4.72
CA LEU A 118 -12.01 22.23 4.47
C LEU A 118 -11.97 22.59 2.98
N THR A 119 -11.85 21.60 2.10
CA THR A 119 -11.92 21.80 0.64
C THR A 119 -13.31 22.31 0.23
N ALA A 120 -14.39 21.74 0.79
CA ALA A 120 -15.75 22.20 0.51
C ALA A 120 -15.98 23.65 0.98
N VAL A 121 -15.56 23.99 2.21
CA VAL A 121 -15.68 25.36 2.75
C VAL A 121 -14.85 26.34 1.92
N GLY A 122 -13.60 25.99 1.57
CA GLY A 122 -12.74 26.80 0.70
C GLY A 122 -13.35 27.04 -0.68
N GLY A 123 -13.98 26.02 -1.26
CA GLY A 123 -14.74 26.14 -2.50
C GLY A 123 -15.92 27.10 -2.39
N LYS A 124 -16.71 27.01 -1.32
CA LYS A 124 -17.84 27.91 -1.07
C LYS A 124 -17.41 29.35 -0.85
N VAL A 125 -16.34 29.59 -0.07
CA VAL A 125 -15.77 30.93 0.12
C VAL A 125 -15.27 31.50 -1.21
N SER A 126 -14.58 30.70 -2.02
CA SER A 126 -14.11 31.11 -3.35
C SER A 126 -15.26 31.44 -4.30
N SER A 127 -16.38 30.71 -4.23
CA SER A 127 -17.60 31.02 -4.97
C SER A 127 -18.27 32.31 -4.46
N GLN A 128 -18.24 32.55 -3.15
CA GLN A 128 -18.82 33.75 -2.53
C GLN A 128 -18.05 35.01 -2.93
N LEU A 129 -16.72 34.96 -3.03
CA LEU A 129 -15.89 36.06 -3.51
C LEU A 129 -16.23 36.52 -4.94
N LYS A 130 -16.83 35.63 -5.75
CA LYS A 130 -17.23 35.89 -7.14
C LYS A 130 -18.70 36.29 -7.27
N SER A 131 -19.47 36.27 -6.18
CA SER A 131 -20.91 36.53 -6.16
C SER A 131 -21.20 37.87 -5.50
N SER A 132 -22.10 38.66 -6.08
CA SER A 132 -22.54 39.95 -5.52
C SER A 132 -23.57 39.82 -4.39
N SER A 133 -24.14 38.62 -4.17
CA SER A 133 -25.12 38.35 -3.10
C SER A 133 -24.53 37.44 -2.02
N ALA A 134 -24.68 37.84 -0.75
CA ALA A 134 -24.18 37.14 0.43
C ALA A 134 -24.97 35.87 0.78
N LYS A 135 -24.31 34.70 0.83
CA LYS A 135 -24.92 33.41 1.23
C LYS A 135 -24.51 33.00 2.64
N ASP A 136 -25.43 32.43 3.43
CA ASP A 136 -25.19 32.01 4.81
C ASP A 136 -24.51 30.64 4.96
N ASP A 137 -24.35 29.92 3.85
CA ASP A 137 -23.81 28.57 3.81
C ASP A 137 -22.27 28.50 3.88
N ASN A 138 -21.61 29.65 3.95
CA ASN A 138 -20.16 29.79 4.05
C ASN A 138 -19.77 30.93 5.02
N PRO A 139 -18.59 30.82 5.68
CA PRO A 139 -18.16 31.80 6.68
C PRO A 139 -18.10 33.24 6.15
N LEU A 140 -17.61 33.42 4.92
CA LEU A 140 -17.48 34.74 4.30
C LEU A 140 -18.84 35.39 4.09
N GLY A 141 -19.81 34.66 3.54
CA GLY A 141 -21.13 35.21 3.28
C GLY A 141 -21.95 35.49 4.55
N ARG A 142 -21.70 34.76 5.66
CA ARG A 142 -22.25 35.13 6.99
C ARG A 142 -21.71 36.46 7.49
N VAL A 143 -20.43 36.75 7.28
CA VAL A 143 -19.83 38.05 7.61
C VAL A 143 -20.37 39.15 6.69
N LEU A 144 -20.49 38.88 5.39
CA LEU A 144 -21.05 39.84 4.42
C LEU A 144 -22.54 40.15 4.68
N LYS A 145 -23.34 39.21 5.18
CA LYS A 145 -24.72 39.51 5.61
C LYS A 145 -24.78 40.52 6.77
N VAL A 146 -23.79 40.54 7.66
CA VAL A 146 -23.72 41.55 8.75
C VAL A 146 -23.46 42.95 8.19
N HIS A 147 -22.73 43.05 7.06
CA HIS A 147 -22.60 44.29 6.29
C HIS A 147 -23.95 44.79 5.77
N GLU A 148 -24.70 43.92 5.07
CA GLU A 148 -25.99 44.25 4.46
C GLU A 148 -27.05 44.60 5.51
N ALA A 149 -27.01 43.95 6.68
CA ALA A 149 -27.97 44.18 7.76
C ALA A 149 -27.69 45.43 8.62
N THR A 150 -26.54 46.08 8.47
CA THR A 150 -26.13 47.20 9.34
C THR A 150 -26.27 48.54 8.60
N GLN A 151 -27.24 49.36 9.01
CA GLN A 151 -27.50 50.71 8.48
C GLN A 151 -26.67 51.83 9.16
N HIS A 152 -25.64 51.48 9.93
CA HIS A 152 -24.84 52.41 10.74
C HIS A 152 -23.54 52.85 10.05
N GLY A 153 -22.88 53.88 10.60
CA GLY A 153 -21.65 54.44 10.05
C GLY A 153 -20.47 53.46 9.99
N PRO A 154 -19.41 53.78 9.24
CA PRO A 154 -18.31 52.86 8.92
C PRO A 154 -17.61 52.28 10.16
N GLU A 155 -17.45 53.08 11.21
CA GLU A 155 -16.84 52.71 12.50
C GLU A 155 -17.58 51.54 13.19
N THR A 156 -18.92 51.58 13.19
CA THR A 156 -19.75 50.54 13.83
C THR A 156 -19.81 49.27 13.00
N LEU A 157 -19.59 49.41 11.71
CA LEU A 157 -19.61 48.33 10.73
C LEU A 157 -18.31 47.52 10.76
N GLU A 158 -17.16 48.19 10.88
CA GLU A 158 -15.86 47.54 11.10
C GLU A 158 -15.85 46.71 12.39
N LEU A 159 -16.39 47.25 13.49
CA LEU A 159 -16.44 46.57 14.78
C LEU A 159 -17.28 45.27 14.70
N LYS A 160 -18.47 45.34 14.09
CA LYS A 160 -19.34 44.16 13.93
C LYS A 160 -18.77 43.11 12.97
N MET A 161 -18.05 43.54 11.92
CA MET A 161 -17.34 42.62 11.03
C MET A 161 -16.21 41.90 11.75
N ALA A 162 -15.41 42.61 12.53
CA ALA A 162 -14.33 42.02 13.32
C ALA A 162 -14.86 40.99 14.32
N GLU A 163 -15.98 41.28 14.99
CA GLU A 163 -16.65 40.36 15.90
C GLU A 163 -17.16 39.10 15.18
N ALA A 164 -17.75 39.25 13.99
CA ALA A 164 -18.22 38.11 13.20
C ALA A 164 -17.06 37.20 12.74
N VAL A 165 -15.92 37.77 12.35
CA VAL A 165 -14.71 37.00 11.99
C VAL A 165 -14.15 36.25 13.20
N LEU A 166 -14.08 36.91 14.36
CA LEU A 166 -13.65 36.28 15.62
C LEU A 166 -14.59 35.15 16.05
N SER A 167 -15.89 35.25 15.80
CA SER A 167 -16.88 34.20 16.10
C SER A 167 -16.80 32.98 15.15
N GLU A 168 -16.38 33.19 13.90
CA GLU A 168 -16.30 32.14 12.88
C GLU A 168 -14.96 31.38 12.90
N THR A 169 -13.88 31.99 13.36
CA THR A 169 -12.54 31.38 13.43
C THR A 169 -12.49 30.09 14.29
N PRO A 170 -13.10 30.01 15.49
CA PRO A 170 -13.10 28.80 16.31
C PRO A 170 -13.87 27.64 15.69
N LYS A 171 -14.87 27.91 14.85
CA LYS A 171 -15.66 26.85 14.17
C LYS A 171 -14.84 26.17 13.08
N LEU A 172 -13.85 26.88 12.51
CA LEU A 172 -12.91 26.36 11.53
C LEU A 172 -11.74 25.61 12.18
N SER A 173 -11.31 26.05 13.37
CA SER A 173 -10.15 25.49 14.08
C SER A 173 -10.47 24.42 15.14
N ARG A 174 -11.74 24.22 15.52
CA ARG A 174 -12.12 23.07 16.36
C ARG A 174 -11.94 21.79 15.55
N GLY A 175 -10.81 21.11 15.72
CA GLY A 175 -10.48 19.82 15.11
C GLY A 175 -9.18 19.28 15.64
#